data_AF-A0A1I4W200-F1
#
_entry.id   AF-A0A1I4W200-F1
#
_cell.length_a   1.000
_cell.length_b   1.000
_cell.length_c   1.000
_cell.angle_alpha   90.00
_cell.angle_beta   90.00
_cell.angle_gamma   90.00
#
_symmetry.space_group_name_H-M   'P 1'
#
loop_
_entity.id
_entity.type
_entity.pdbx_description
1 polymer ?
#
loop_
_entity_poly.entity_id
_entity_poly.type
_entity_poly.pdbx_seq_one_letter_code
_entity_poly.pdbx_strand_id
1 'polypeptide(L)'
;MFRNLFNKNEEKPLELPQDWVFYLCRVEDKPASIRINLALGQIAPIQNYDKRIWFSVKLKDPDENGFTSREEFSKICEIEDTIIDVLTPKGCIMVGALKTDGTFDLYLYAKNTDGYDEIIKNVMIKNHQEYQYAFDFKEDKEWNDYFNFLYPNEYEYQSIQNHKILIQLDKHQDNPEMEREIDHWLYFDSEGNREKCIAEVQQIGYKILSKDKQTKDAEKPYQLNISRMNNTIDVDSYVWELIQIGKKYNADYDGWGCPIAK
;
A
#
# COMPACT_ATOMS: atom_id res chain seq x y z
N MET A 1 16.52 38.27 40.05
CA MET A 1 16.63 36.82 40.31
C MET A 1 15.28 36.20 40.00
N PHE A 2 15.28 35.17 39.14
CA PHE A 2 14.17 34.29 38.73
C PHE A 2 13.04 34.92 37.89
N ARG A 3 12.53 34.31 36.82
CA ARG A 3 13.00 33.31 35.85
C ARG A 3 11.90 33.33 34.77
N ASN A 4 12.27 33.44 33.50
CA ASN A 4 11.41 33.08 32.38
C ASN A 4 10.79 31.70 32.61
N LEU A 5 9.51 31.50 32.29
CA LEU A 5 8.90 30.21 31.94
C LEU A 5 7.40 30.47 31.67
N PHE A 6 7.03 30.66 30.41
CA PHE A 6 5.77 30.17 29.80
C PHE A 6 5.78 30.61 28.32
N ASN A 7 6.77 30.16 27.55
CA ASN A 7 6.52 29.92 26.13
C ASN A 7 5.86 28.54 26.06
N LYS A 8 4.52 28.51 26.05
CA LYS A 8 3.83 27.41 25.39
C LYS A 8 4.19 27.55 23.92
N ASN A 9 5.24 26.86 23.49
CA ASN A 9 5.38 26.54 22.07
C ASN A 9 4.16 25.66 21.77
N GLU A 10 3.11 26.26 21.21
CA GLU A 10 2.09 25.49 20.52
C GLU A 10 2.82 24.73 19.41
N GLU A 11 3.03 23.43 19.62
CA GLU A 11 3.51 22.54 18.56
C GLU A 11 2.53 22.70 17.40
N LYS A 12 3.02 23.20 16.25
CA LYS A 12 2.23 23.21 15.04
C LYS A 12 1.70 21.80 14.79
N PRO A 13 0.44 21.63 14.34
CA PRO A 13 -0.08 20.33 13.96
C PRO A 13 0.89 19.68 12.96
N LEU A 14 1.24 18.42 13.21
CA LEU A 14 2.07 17.66 12.30
C LEU A 14 1.27 17.43 11.00
N GLU A 15 1.59 18.17 9.95
CA GLU A 15 1.02 17.90 8.62
C GLU A 15 1.67 16.64 8.06
N LEU A 16 0.87 15.58 7.95
CA LEU A 16 1.32 14.27 7.47
C LEU A 16 1.02 14.12 5.98
N PRO A 17 1.98 13.65 5.17
CA PRO A 17 1.72 13.35 3.77
C PRO A 17 0.71 12.20 3.67
N GLN A 18 -0.11 12.22 2.62
CA GLN A 18 -1.20 11.26 2.42
C GLN A 18 -1.09 10.61 1.03
N ASP A 19 -0.98 9.29 1.00
CA ASP A 19 -1.19 8.44 -0.18
C ASP A 19 -1.87 7.16 0.28
N TRP A 20 -3.17 7.24 0.56
CA TRP A 20 -3.97 6.10 0.97
C TRP A 20 -4.27 5.20 -0.22
N VAL A 21 -3.78 3.97 -0.13
CA VAL A 21 -4.00 2.93 -1.12
C VAL A 21 -4.53 1.67 -0.45
N PHE A 22 -5.04 0.76 -1.26
CA PHE A 22 -5.34 -0.60 -0.84
C PHE A 22 -4.62 -1.59 -1.74
N TYR A 23 -4.30 -2.77 -1.19
CA TYR A 23 -3.81 -3.90 -1.96
C TYR A 23 -4.25 -5.21 -1.34
N LEU A 24 -4.26 -6.27 -2.15
CA LEU A 24 -4.57 -7.63 -1.74
C LEU A 24 -3.28 -8.41 -1.56
N CYS A 25 -3.22 -9.21 -0.50
CA CYS A 25 -2.07 -10.06 -0.19
C CYS A 25 -2.52 -11.31 0.56
N ARG A 26 -1.56 -12.03 1.15
CA ARG A 26 -1.83 -13.15 2.04
C ARG A 26 -1.12 -12.94 3.38
N VAL A 27 -1.85 -13.13 4.47
CA VAL A 27 -1.31 -13.15 5.84
C VAL A 27 -1.54 -14.56 6.38
N GLU A 28 -0.47 -15.25 6.75
CA GLU A 28 -0.52 -16.65 7.23
C GLU A 28 -1.33 -17.58 6.30
N ASP A 29 -1.11 -17.47 4.99
CA ASP A 29 -1.84 -18.22 3.96
C ASP A 29 -3.36 -17.97 3.90
N LYS A 30 -3.82 -16.85 4.44
CA LYS A 30 -5.22 -16.41 4.32
C LYS A 30 -5.31 -15.16 3.45
N PRO A 31 -6.38 -15.00 2.66
CA PRO A 31 -6.63 -13.75 1.94
C PRO A 31 -6.59 -12.56 2.91
N ALA A 32 -5.93 -11.49 2.47
CA ALA A 32 -5.81 -10.27 3.23
C ALA A 32 -6.01 -9.05 2.33
N SER A 33 -6.63 -8.02 2.88
CA SER A 33 -6.73 -6.69 2.27
C SER A 33 -6.16 -5.66 3.23
N ILE A 34 -5.12 -4.95 2.79
CA ILE A 34 -4.46 -3.91 3.57
C ILE A 34 -4.79 -2.56 2.94
N ARG A 35 -5.28 -1.63 3.75
CA ARG A 35 -5.33 -0.19 3.43
C ARG A 35 -4.21 0.50 4.21
N ILE A 36 -3.35 1.25 3.53
CA ILE A 36 -2.16 1.86 4.14
C ILE A 36 -1.95 3.29 3.61
N ASN A 37 -1.44 4.18 4.45
CA ASN A 37 -0.88 5.46 3.99
C ASN A 37 0.58 5.24 3.56
N LEU A 38 0.83 5.06 2.25
CA LEU A 38 2.17 4.82 1.71
C LEU A 38 3.11 6.01 1.90
N ALA A 39 2.58 7.23 1.93
CA ALA A 39 3.40 8.42 1.98
C ALA A 39 4.16 8.57 3.31
N LEU A 40 3.71 7.88 4.37
CA LEU A 40 4.43 7.85 5.64
C LEU A 40 5.80 7.17 5.52
N GLY A 41 6.00 6.26 4.58
CA GLY A 41 7.31 5.61 4.35
C GLY A 41 8.44 6.58 4.01
N GLN A 42 8.14 7.83 3.63
CA GLN A 42 9.13 8.88 3.36
C GLN A 42 9.62 9.61 4.61
N ILE A 43 8.84 9.56 5.70
CA ILE A 43 9.09 10.32 6.93
C ILE A 43 9.12 9.47 8.20
N ALA A 44 8.65 8.22 8.12
CA ALA A 44 8.68 7.25 9.19
C ALA A 44 10.08 6.61 9.31
N PRO A 45 10.52 6.20 10.51
CA PRO A 45 9.85 6.40 11.80
C PRO A 45 9.80 7.88 12.22
N ILE A 46 8.65 8.33 12.71
CA ILE A 46 8.48 9.72 13.16
C ILE A 46 8.99 9.84 14.59
N GLN A 47 9.84 10.84 14.85
CA GLN A 47 10.46 11.03 16.17
C GLN A 47 9.42 11.05 17.31
N ASN A 48 9.68 10.23 18.33
CA ASN A 48 8.85 10.02 19.52
C ASN A 48 7.51 9.31 19.29
N TYR A 49 7.10 9.00 18.07
CA TYR A 49 5.91 8.19 17.82
C TYR A 49 6.24 6.69 17.89
N ASP A 50 6.66 6.23 19.08
CA ASP A 50 7.19 4.87 19.26
C ASP A 50 6.19 3.90 19.92
N LYS A 51 4.94 4.32 20.14
CA LYS A 51 3.89 3.47 20.69
C LYS A 51 2.93 3.02 19.58
N ARG A 52 3.03 1.76 19.19
CA ARG A 52 2.11 1.09 18.28
C ARG A 52 0.82 0.74 19.02
N ILE A 53 -0.31 1.16 18.48
CA ILE A 53 -1.65 0.76 18.88
C ILE A 53 -2.20 -0.19 17.83
N TRP A 54 -2.59 -1.39 18.25
CA TRP A 54 -3.38 -2.30 17.42
C TRP A 54 -4.74 -2.47 18.07
N PHE A 55 -5.79 -2.30 17.27
CA PHE A 55 -7.17 -2.53 17.65
C PHE A 55 -7.76 -3.49 16.64
N SER A 56 -8.50 -4.50 17.10
CA SER A 56 -9.13 -5.49 16.25
C SER A 56 -10.56 -5.72 16.67
N VAL A 57 -11.44 -5.82 15.67
CA VAL A 57 -12.82 -6.25 15.85
C VAL A 57 -13.06 -7.53 15.07
N LYS A 58 -13.72 -8.49 15.70
CA LYS A 58 -14.15 -9.73 15.05
C LYS A 58 -15.42 -9.46 14.25
N LEU A 59 -15.38 -9.79 12.97
CA LEU A 59 -16.53 -9.77 12.06
C LEU A 59 -17.56 -10.82 12.50
N LYS A 60 -18.84 -10.50 12.39
CA LYS A 60 -19.92 -11.44 12.74
C LYS A 60 -20.30 -12.32 11.57
N ASP A 61 -20.21 -11.77 10.37
CA ASP A 61 -20.63 -12.43 9.14
C ASP A 61 -19.58 -12.18 8.04
N PRO A 62 -18.35 -12.70 8.22
CA PRO A 62 -17.34 -12.58 7.19
C PRO A 62 -17.72 -13.41 5.95
N ASP A 63 -17.30 -12.94 4.77
CA ASP A 63 -17.44 -13.69 3.53
C ASP A 63 -16.49 -14.91 3.47
N GLU A 64 -16.55 -15.67 2.37
CA GLU A 64 -15.73 -16.87 2.17
C GLU A 64 -14.21 -16.60 2.19
N ASN A 65 -13.79 -15.34 1.98
CA ASN A 65 -12.39 -14.92 2.01
C ASN A 65 -12.00 -14.33 3.37
N GLY A 66 -12.92 -14.26 4.34
CA GLY A 66 -12.69 -13.66 5.65
C GLY A 66 -12.81 -12.13 5.65
N PHE A 67 -13.39 -11.52 4.61
CA PHE A 67 -13.61 -10.08 4.51
C PHE A 67 -14.99 -9.68 5.00
N THR A 68 -15.20 -8.38 5.20
CA THR A 68 -16.49 -7.83 5.63
C THR A 68 -17.56 -8.04 4.56
N SER A 69 -18.70 -8.64 4.94
CA SER A 69 -19.87 -8.73 4.06
C SER A 69 -20.46 -7.35 3.74
N ARG A 70 -21.28 -7.28 2.69
CA ARG A 70 -21.96 -6.04 2.30
C ARG A 70 -22.89 -5.54 3.39
N GLU A 71 -23.57 -6.46 4.06
CA GLU A 71 -24.53 -6.22 5.14
C GLU A 71 -23.84 -5.68 6.40
N GLU A 72 -22.62 -6.14 6.69
CA GLU A 72 -21.85 -5.72 7.87
C GLU A 72 -20.99 -4.47 7.61
N PHE A 73 -20.70 -4.14 6.35
CA PHE A 73 -19.75 -3.09 5.96
C PHE A 73 -19.97 -1.75 6.66
N SER A 74 -21.20 -1.24 6.68
CA SER A 74 -21.47 0.08 7.29
C SER A 74 -21.15 0.10 8.78
N LYS A 75 -21.35 -1.04 9.47
CA LYS A 75 -21.11 -1.12 10.90
C LYS A 75 -19.62 -1.21 11.23
N ILE A 76 -18.83 -1.88 10.40
CA ILE A 76 -17.36 -1.88 10.53
C ILE A 76 -16.79 -0.48 10.26
N CYS A 77 -17.30 0.24 9.26
CA CYS A 77 -16.90 1.64 9.03
C CYS A 77 -17.27 2.53 10.23
N GLU A 78 -18.46 2.35 10.83
CA GLU A 78 -18.86 3.11 12.02
C GLU A 78 -17.92 2.85 13.22
N ILE A 79 -17.49 1.59 13.41
CA ILE A 79 -16.52 1.22 14.45
C ILE A 79 -15.16 1.87 14.17
N GLU A 80 -14.69 1.80 12.92
CA GLU A 80 -13.46 2.44 12.49
C GLU A 80 -13.49 3.95 12.79
N ASP A 81 -14.49 4.64 12.28
CA ASP A 81 -14.64 6.09 12.41
C ASP A 81 -14.70 6.49 13.88
N THR A 82 -15.48 5.77 14.70
CA THR A 82 -15.60 6.07 16.14
C THR A 82 -14.27 5.90 16.87
N ILE A 83 -13.49 4.87 16.56
CA ILE A 83 -12.16 4.67 17.17
C ILE A 83 -11.18 5.75 16.72
N ILE A 84 -11.14 6.08 15.42
CA ILE A 84 -10.26 7.11 14.88
C ILE A 84 -10.61 8.49 15.47
N ASP A 85 -11.89 8.83 15.56
CA ASP A 85 -12.37 10.12 16.05
C ASP A 85 -12.03 10.37 17.52
N VAL A 86 -11.98 9.32 18.36
CA VAL A 86 -11.62 9.48 19.77
C VAL A 86 -10.12 9.45 20.03
N LEU A 87 -9.34 8.75 19.20
CA LEU A 87 -7.89 8.61 19.40
C LEU A 87 -7.09 9.69 18.67
N THR A 88 -7.48 10.11 17.47
CA THR A 88 -6.73 11.09 16.67
C THR A 88 -6.55 12.44 17.38
N PRO A 89 -7.57 13.01 18.08
CA PRO A 89 -7.39 14.23 18.86
C PRO A 89 -6.42 14.10 20.03
N LYS A 90 -6.07 12.88 20.43
CA LYS A 90 -5.04 12.60 21.45
C LYS A 90 -3.63 12.52 20.86
N GLY A 91 -3.50 12.67 19.54
CA GLY A 91 -2.24 12.75 18.84
C GLY A 91 -1.71 11.41 18.35
N CYS A 92 -2.58 10.43 18.06
CA CYS A 92 -2.19 9.24 17.30
C CYS A 92 -2.25 9.51 15.78
N ILE A 93 -1.50 8.69 15.04
CA ILE A 93 -1.44 8.67 13.58
C ILE A 93 -1.95 7.30 13.14
N MET A 94 -3.06 7.25 12.42
CA MET A 94 -3.47 6.02 11.75
C MET A 94 -2.54 5.78 10.57
N VAL A 95 -1.97 4.58 10.49
CA VAL A 95 -1.03 4.20 9.43
C VAL A 95 -1.60 3.16 8.47
N GLY A 96 -2.54 2.34 8.95
CA GLY A 96 -3.18 1.34 8.11
C GLY A 96 -4.32 0.59 8.79
N ALA A 97 -5.01 -0.21 8.00
CA ALA A 97 -6.04 -1.15 8.41
C ALA A 97 -5.86 -2.46 7.64
N LEU A 98 -6.20 -3.58 8.27
CA LEU A 98 -6.10 -4.92 7.71
C LEU A 98 -7.45 -5.64 7.86
N LYS A 99 -7.89 -6.29 6.80
CA LYS A 99 -8.97 -7.27 6.82
C LYS A 99 -8.39 -8.63 6.49
N THR A 100 -8.52 -9.59 7.39
CA THR A 100 -8.12 -10.97 7.14
C THR A 100 -8.81 -11.90 8.14
N ASP A 101 -9.11 -13.13 7.72
CA ASP A 101 -9.57 -14.20 8.61
C ASP A 101 -10.74 -13.85 9.55
N GLY A 102 -11.68 -13.02 9.08
CA GLY A 102 -12.83 -12.63 9.88
C GLY A 102 -12.53 -11.56 10.92
N THR A 103 -11.43 -10.82 10.81
CA THR A 103 -11.16 -9.63 11.62
C THR A 103 -10.98 -8.38 10.78
N PHE A 104 -11.24 -7.24 11.40
CA PHE A 104 -10.86 -5.91 10.93
C PHE A 104 -9.96 -5.25 11.97
N ASP A 105 -8.73 -4.96 11.56
CA ASP A 105 -7.68 -4.47 12.41
C ASP A 105 -7.29 -3.04 12.00
N LEU A 106 -7.00 -2.20 12.98
CA LEU A 106 -6.47 -0.84 12.84
C LEU A 106 -5.08 -0.77 13.44
N TYR A 107 -4.19 -0.09 12.74
CA TYR A 107 -2.82 0.17 13.18
C TYR A 107 -2.58 1.67 13.27
N LEU A 108 -2.20 2.12 14.47
CA LEU A 108 -1.88 3.52 14.75
C LEU A 108 -0.56 3.65 15.52
N TYR A 109 0.05 4.82 15.47
CA TYR A 109 1.23 5.19 16.25
C TYR A 109 0.98 6.45 17.06
N ALA A 110 1.48 6.52 18.30
CA ALA A 110 1.37 7.70 19.15
C ALA A 110 2.66 7.96 19.94
N LYS A 111 2.78 9.17 20.48
CA LYS A 111 3.86 9.51 21.43
C LYS A 111 3.64 8.88 22.81
N ASN A 112 2.39 8.64 23.18
CA ASN A 112 1.96 8.08 24.45
C ASN A 112 0.60 7.41 24.27
N THR A 113 0.27 6.43 25.12
CA THR A 113 -0.99 5.68 25.09
C THR A 113 -1.75 5.74 26.42
N ASP A 114 -1.35 6.62 27.35
CA ASP A 114 -2.04 6.77 28.64
C ASP A 114 -3.54 7.06 28.45
N GLY A 115 -4.38 6.25 29.09
CA GLY A 115 -5.84 6.36 29.05
C GLY A 115 -6.48 5.90 27.75
N TYR A 116 -5.72 5.45 26.74
CA TYR A 116 -6.31 4.94 25.49
C TYR A 116 -7.12 3.67 25.72
N ASP A 117 -6.70 2.82 26.67
CA ASP A 117 -7.42 1.59 27.01
C ASP A 117 -8.83 1.88 27.54
N GLU A 118 -8.97 2.87 28.44
CA GLU A 118 -10.26 3.30 28.97
C GLU A 118 -11.13 3.94 27.88
N ILE A 119 -10.53 4.75 26.99
CA ILE A 119 -11.23 5.38 25.87
C ILE A 119 -11.81 4.31 24.93
N ILE A 120 -10.99 3.35 24.48
CA ILE A 120 -11.41 2.27 23.59
C ILE A 120 -12.51 1.43 24.25
N LYS A 121 -12.32 1.00 25.51
CA LYS A 121 -13.33 0.23 26.25
C LYS A 121 -14.66 1.00 26.35
N ASN A 122 -14.62 2.28 26.68
CA ASN A 122 -15.82 3.11 26.81
C ASN A 122 -16.56 3.28 25.49
N VAL A 123 -15.85 3.46 24.38
CA VAL A 123 -16.45 3.52 23.04
C VAL A 123 -17.16 2.21 22.70
N MET A 124 -16.46 1.08 22.85
CA MET A 124 -17.03 -0.22 22.51
C MET A 124 -18.23 -0.56 23.41
N ILE A 125 -18.16 -0.28 24.72
CA ILE A 125 -19.27 -0.51 25.65
C ILE A 125 -20.47 0.41 25.35
N LYS A 126 -20.28 1.63 24.85
CA LYS A 126 -21.41 2.54 24.61
C LYS A 126 -22.05 2.35 23.24
N ASN A 127 -21.24 2.08 22.22
CA ASN A 127 -21.68 2.20 20.83
C ASN A 127 -21.72 0.85 20.08
N HIS A 128 -20.97 -0.15 20.55
CA HIS A 128 -20.67 -1.38 19.80
C HIS A 128 -20.63 -2.63 20.69
N GLN A 129 -21.54 -2.73 21.68
CA GLN A 129 -21.60 -3.83 22.66
C GLN A 129 -21.75 -5.22 22.02
N GLU A 130 -22.30 -5.24 20.83
CA GLU A 130 -22.60 -6.44 20.08
C GLU A 130 -21.37 -7.03 19.38
N TYR A 131 -20.22 -6.34 19.38
CA TYR A 131 -18.98 -6.77 18.74
C TYR A 131 -17.95 -7.29 19.74
N GLN A 132 -17.27 -8.37 19.39
CA GLN A 132 -16.07 -8.83 20.10
C GLN A 132 -14.86 -8.05 19.59
N TYR A 133 -14.04 -7.54 20.49
CA TYR A 133 -12.87 -6.75 20.14
C TYR A 133 -11.68 -7.07 21.05
N ALA A 134 -10.50 -6.74 20.56
CA ALA A 134 -9.24 -6.79 21.29
C ALA A 134 -8.39 -5.57 20.91
N PHE A 135 -7.46 -5.20 21.78
CA PHE A 135 -6.46 -4.20 21.48
C PHE A 135 -5.22 -4.42 22.34
N ASP A 136 -4.07 -3.96 21.87
CA ASP A 136 -2.83 -3.93 22.62
C ASP A 136 -2.01 -2.68 22.27
N PHE A 137 -1.01 -2.42 23.11
CA PHE A 137 -0.03 -1.36 22.92
C PHE A 137 1.36 -1.96 23.00
N LYS A 138 2.22 -1.57 22.07
CA LYS A 138 3.58 -2.09 21.98
C LYS A 138 4.55 -0.95 21.71
N GLU A 139 5.75 -1.05 22.25
CA GLU A 139 6.85 -0.17 21.85
C GLU A 139 7.43 -0.65 20.51
N ASP A 140 7.46 0.25 19.53
CA ASP A 140 7.96 0.01 18.18
C ASP A 140 8.61 1.27 17.61
N LYS A 141 9.84 1.54 18.07
CA LYS A 141 10.64 2.72 17.66
C LYS A 141 10.96 2.75 16.17
N GLU A 142 11.11 1.57 15.58
CA GLU A 142 11.49 1.41 14.17
C GLU A 142 10.28 1.28 13.25
N TRP A 143 9.06 1.36 13.80
CA TRP A 143 7.82 1.18 13.04
C TRP A 143 7.80 -0.15 12.27
N ASN A 144 8.27 -1.24 12.89
CA ASN A 144 8.33 -2.57 12.28
C ASN A 144 6.96 -3.05 11.81
N ASP A 145 5.88 -2.80 12.56
CA ASP A 145 4.55 -3.22 12.12
C ASP A 145 4.12 -2.41 10.87
N TYR A 146 4.60 -1.18 10.69
CA TYR A 146 4.39 -0.44 9.45
C TYR A 146 5.27 -0.99 8.32
N PHE A 147 6.60 -1.02 8.47
CA PHE A 147 7.53 -1.33 7.37
C PHE A 147 7.62 -2.81 7.01
N ASN A 148 7.55 -3.71 7.98
CA ASN A 148 7.80 -5.14 7.76
C ASN A 148 6.51 -5.96 7.64
N PHE A 149 5.36 -5.39 8.02
CA PHE A 149 4.07 -6.08 7.98
C PHE A 149 3.05 -5.39 7.08
N LEU A 150 2.80 -4.09 7.24
CA LEU A 150 1.80 -3.37 6.45
C LEU A 150 2.32 -2.83 5.11
N TYR A 151 3.59 -2.46 5.04
CA TYR A 151 4.17 -1.86 3.85
C TYR A 151 4.32 -2.93 2.77
N PRO A 152 3.85 -2.66 1.53
CA PRO A 152 3.87 -3.66 0.48
C PRO A 152 5.29 -4.07 0.12
N ASN A 153 5.48 -5.34 -0.20
CA ASN A 153 6.69 -5.76 -0.89
C ASN A 153 6.71 -5.22 -2.33
N GLU A 154 7.81 -5.43 -3.06
CA GLU A 154 7.99 -4.91 -4.42
C GLU A 154 6.90 -5.32 -5.43
N TYR A 155 6.33 -6.53 -5.33
CA TYR A 155 5.27 -7.00 -6.25
C TYR A 155 3.93 -6.39 -5.89
N GLU A 156 3.62 -6.33 -4.60
CA GLU A 156 2.41 -5.67 -4.08
C GLU A 156 2.45 -4.16 -4.37
N TYR A 157 3.62 -3.54 -4.25
CA TYR A 157 3.84 -2.14 -4.62
C TYR A 157 3.60 -1.92 -6.10
N GLN A 158 4.08 -2.83 -6.95
CA GLN A 158 3.79 -2.78 -8.38
C GLN A 158 2.30 -2.94 -8.67
N SER A 159 1.59 -3.86 -7.98
CA SER A 159 0.14 -3.99 -8.11
C SER A 159 -0.60 -2.71 -7.71
N ILE A 160 -0.14 -2.01 -6.69
CA ILE A 160 -0.67 -0.68 -6.32
C ILE A 160 -0.49 0.31 -7.47
N GLN A 161 0.68 0.35 -8.11
CA GLN A 161 0.92 1.24 -9.26
C GLN A 161 0.05 0.85 -10.47
N ASN A 162 -0.06 -0.44 -10.76
CA ASN A 162 -0.93 -0.95 -11.81
C ASN A 162 -2.39 -0.54 -11.57
N HIS A 163 -2.88 -0.71 -10.33
CA HIS A 163 -4.23 -0.32 -9.96
C HIS A 163 -4.48 1.20 -10.11
N LYS A 164 -3.49 2.04 -9.77
CA LYS A 164 -3.58 3.50 -10.00
C LYS A 164 -3.79 3.82 -11.49
N ILE A 165 -3.14 3.10 -12.40
CA ILE A 165 -3.34 3.24 -13.85
C ILE A 165 -4.74 2.76 -14.27
N LEU A 166 -5.16 1.59 -13.78
CA LEU A 166 -6.48 1.02 -14.07
C LEU A 166 -7.62 1.97 -13.65
N ILE A 167 -7.52 2.64 -12.49
CA ILE A 167 -8.48 3.66 -12.07
C ILE A 167 -8.56 4.81 -13.08
N GLN A 168 -7.43 5.24 -13.66
CA GLN A 168 -7.44 6.31 -14.65
C GLN A 168 -8.08 5.84 -15.97
N LEU A 169 -7.80 4.61 -16.40
CA LEU A 169 -8.43 4.01 -17.57
C LEU A 169 -9.96 3.93 -17.39
N ASP A 170 -10.43 3.42 -16.26
CA ASP A 170 -11.87 3.34 -15.93
C ASP A 170 -12.56 4.71 -15.94
N LYS A 171 -11.93 5.74 -15.35
CA LYS A 171 -12.43 7.13 -15.42
C LYS A 171 -12.62 7.64 -16.84
N HIS A 172 -11.85 7.12 -17.79
CA HIS A 172 -11.96 7.44 -19.21
C HIS A 172 -12.87 6.49 -19.99
N GLN A 173 -13.62 5.63 -19.29
CA GLN A 173 -14.53 4.61 -19.83
C GLN A 173 -13.81 3.61 -20.74
N ASP A 174 -12.62 3.19 -20.30
CA ASP A 174 -11.87 2.13 -20.94
C ASP A 174 -12.58 0.78 -20.82
N ASN A 175 -12.46 -0.07 -21.84
CA ASN A 175 -12.92 -1.45 -21.82
C ASN A 175 -11.75 -2.39 -21.46
N PRO A 176 -11.66 -2.90 -20.22
CA PRO A 176 -10.51 -3.68 -19.77
C PRO A 176 -10.33 -5.00 -20.53
N GLU A 177 -11.38 -5.54 -21.14
CA GLU A 177 -11.33 -6.80 -21.90
C GLU A 177 -10.74 -6.63 -23.30
N MET A 178 -10.71 -5.39 -23.82
CA MET A 178 -10.25 -5.14 -25.17
C MET A 178 -8.73 -5.28 -25.25
N GLU A 179 -8.28 -6.20 -26.12
CA GLU A 179 -6.87 -6.32 -26.46
C GLU A 179 -6.37 -5.07 -27.17
N ARG A 180 -5.21 -4.59 -26.73
CA ARG A 180 -4.53 -3.42 -27.27
C ARG A 180 -3.03 -3.58 -27.12
N GLU A 181 -2.28 -2.69 -27.77
CA GLU A 181 -0.85 -2.63 -27.56
C GLU A 181 -0.55 -2.04 -26.18
N ILE A 182 0.12 -2.82 -25.34
CA ILE A 182 0.60 -2.42 -24.02
C ILE A 182 2.12 -2.38 -24.08
N ASP A 183 2.70 -1.22 -23.78
CA ASP A 183 4.15 -1.01 -23.81
C ASP A 183 4.74 -0.97 -22.40
N HIS A 184 6.03 -1.32 -22.30
CA HIS A 184 6.74 -1.52 -21.05
C HIS A 184 8.15 -0.99 -21.13
N TRP A 185 8.62 -0.39 -20.04
CA TRP A 185 9.95 0.19 -19.94
C TRP A 185 10.82 -0.56 -18.95
N LEU A 186 12.02 -0.93 -19.40
CA LEU A 186 13.07 -1.53 -18.59
C LEU A 186 14.40 -0.81 -18.77
N TYR A 187 15.18 -0.73 -17.68
CA TYR A 187 16.48 -0.08 -17.64
C TYR A 187 17.56 -1.04 -17.15
N PHE A 188 18.70 -1.09 -17.86
CA PHE A 188 19.78 -2.04 -17.62
C PHE A 188 21.10 -1.31 -17.34
N ASP A 189 21.94 -1.93 -16.52
CA ASP A 189 23.31 -1.52 -16.24
C ASP A 189 24.25 -1.67 -17.46
N SER A 190 23.91 -2.58 -18.37
CA SER A 190 24.74 -2.94 -19.51
C SER A 190 23.92 -3.33 -20.74
N GLU A 191 24.48 -3.03 -21.92
CA GLU A 191 23.91 -3.45 -23.20
C GLU A 191 23.79 -4.98 -23.30
N GLY A 192 24.80 -5.71 -22.79
CA GLY A 192 24.79 -7.18 -22.82
C GLY A 192 23.62 -7.80 -22.04
N ASN A 193 23.24 -7.21 -20.91
CA ASN A 193 22.06 -7.65 -20.14
C ASN A 193 20.76 -7.33 -20.88
N ARG A 194 20.66 -6.14 -21.49
CA ARG A 194 19.52 -5.76 -22.33
C ARG A 194 19.31 -6.74 -23.48
N GLU A 195 20.35 -7.10 -24.22
CA GLU A 195 20.22 -8.03 -25.36
C GLU A 195 19.84 -9.46 -24.94
N LYS A 196 20.27 -9.93 -23.76
CA LYS A 196 19.80 -11.22 -23.21
C LYS A 196 18.33 -11.17 -22.82
N CYS A 197 17.89 -10.07 -22.20
CA CYS A 197 16.48 -9.86 -21.87
C CYS A 197 15.60 -9.82 -23.13
N ILE A 198 16.04 -9.09 -24.17
CA ILE A 198 15.38 -9.05 -25.48
C ILE A 198 15.14 -10.45 -26.04
N ALA A 199 16.16 -11.31 -26.02
CA ALA A 199 16.05 -12.66 -26.55
C ALA A 199 15.00 -13.52 -25.80
N GLU A 200 14.76 -13.24 -24.52
CA GLU A 200 13.77 -13.95 -23.70
C GLU A 200 12.36 -13.38 -23.89
N VAL A 201 12.19 -12.05 -23.81
CA VAL A 201 10.87 -11.41 -23.96
C VAL A 201 10.29 -11.62 -25.38
N GLN A 202 11.15 -11.73 -26.41
CA GLN A 202 10.70 -12.08 -27.76
C GLN A 202 10.12 -13.49 -27.86
N GLN A 203 10.61 -14.45 -27.07
CA GLN A 203 10.08 -15.83 -27.07
C GLN A 203 8.67 -15.91 -26.49
N ILE A 204 8.33 -14.98 -25.59
CA ILE A 204 7.00 -14.86 -24.97
C ILE A 204 6.12 -13.79 -25.65
N GLY A 205 6.49 -13.38 -26.87
CA GLY A 205 5.64 -12.61 -27.78
C GLY A 205 5.78 -11.09 -27.72
N TYR A 206 6.76 -10.55 -26.97
CA TYR A 206 7.01 -9.10 -26.97
C TYR A 206 7.77 -8.65 -28.22
N LYS A 207 7.39 -7.48 -28.72
CA LYS A 207 8.07 -6.75 -29.80
C LYS A 207 8.93 -5.65 -29.19
N ILE A 208 10.03 -5.31 -29.84
CA ILE A 208 10.88 -4.19 -29.43
C ILE A 208 10.35 -2.92 -30.10
N LEU A 209 10.02 -1.89 -29.30
CA LEU A 209 9.65 -0.58 -29.84
C LEU A 209 10.87 0.35 -29.92
N SER A 210 11.74 0.36 -28.90
CA SER A 210 12.98 1.15 -28.92
C SER A 210 14.10 0.57 -28.03
N LYS A 211 15.34 0.97 -28.34
CA LYS A 211 16.55 0.63 -27.59
C LYS A 211 17.43 1.87 -27.48
N ASP A 212 17.26 2.61 -26.40
CA ASP A 212 17.95 3.88 -26.20
C ASP A 212 19.05 3.74 -25.14
N LYS A 213 19.92 4.75 -25.07
CA LYS A 213 20.90 4.90 -24.00
C LYS A 213 20.79 6.32 -23.45
N GLN A 214 20.52 6.44 -22.15
CA GLN A 214 20.50 7.72 -21.49
C GLN A 214 21.90 8.35 -21.53
N THR A 215 21.95 9.65 -21.80
CA THR A 215 23.20 10.43 -21.87
C THR A 215 23.68 10.93 -20.51
N LYS A 216 22.89 10.71 -19.45
CA LYS A 216 23.22 11.05 -18.06
C LYS A 216 23.98 9.92 -17.39
N ASP A 217 24.70 10.23 -16.32
CA ASP A 217 25.34 9.25 -15.42
C ASP A 217 24.30 8.50 -14.57
N ALA A 218 23.34 7.85 -15.23
CA ALA A 218 22.39 6.94 -14.59
C ALA A 218 23.08 5.59 -14.33
N GLU A 219 22.76 4.95 -13.20
CA GLU A 219 23.28 3.63 -12.84
C GLU A 219 22.89 2.56 -13.89
N LYS A 220 21.68 2.67 -14.46
CA LYS A 220 21.15 1.78 -15.50
C LYS A 220 20.77 2.56 -16.76
N PRO A 221 21.74 3.00 -17.59
CA PRO A 221 21.48 3.93 -18.69
C PRO A 221 20.89 3.26 -19.94
N TYR A 222 20.93 1.93 -20.06
CA TYR A 222 20.45 1.24 -21.25
C TYR A 222 18.95 0.98 -21.15
N GLN A 223 18.17 1.64 -21.99
CA GLN A 223 16.71 1.54 -21.99
C GLN A 223 16.22 0.52 -23.01
N LEU A 224 15.08 -0.11 -22.70
CA LEU A 224 14.33 -0.98 -23.59
C LEU A 224 12.83 -0.64 -23.50
N ASN A 225 12.21 -0.32 -24.63
CA ASN A 225 10.75 -0.38 -24.78
C ASN A 225 10.36 -1.70 -25.43
N ILE A 226 9.43 -2.42 -24.83
CA ILE A 226 8.77 -3.56 -25.47
C ILE A 226 7.26 -3.44 -25.42
N SER A 227 6.57 -4.04 -26.39
CA SER A 227 5.11 -4.12 -26.38
C SER A 227 4.58 -5.49 -26.71
N ARG A 228 3.38 -5.79 -26.19
CA ARG A 228 2.62 -7.00 -26.53
C ARG A 228 1.13 -6.65 -26.61
N MET A 229 0.39 -7.39 -27.43
CA MET A 229 -1.08 -7.28 -27.44
C MET A 229 -1.62 -7.96 -26.19
N ASN A 230 -2.26 -7.19 -25.33
CA ASN A 230 -2.84 -7.67 -24.08
C ASN A 230 -4.11 -6.88 -23.76
N ASN A 231 -4.98 -7.48 -22.94
CA ASN A 231 -6.03 -6.77 -22.22
C ASN A 231 -5.48 -6.32 -20.85
N THR A 232 -6.23 -5.52 -20.11
CA THR A 232 -5.77 -4.97 -18.80
C THR A 232 -6.32 -5.73 -17.59
N ILE A 233 -7.09 -6.80 -17.81
CA ILE A 233 -7.66 -7.64 -16.74
C ILE A 233 -6.54 -8.27 -15.91
N ASP A 234 -5.56 -8.88 -16.59
CA ASP A 234 -4.50 -9.66 -15.95
C ASP A 234 -3.16 -8.91 -15.88
N VAL A 235 -3.21 -7.58 -15.72
CA VAL A 235 -2.01 -6.74 -15.81
C VAL A 235 -0.91 -7.12 -14.84
N ASP A 236 -1.29 -7.47 -13.61
CA ASP A 236 -0.33 -7.90 -12.59
C ASP A 236 0.46 -9.15 -13.04
N SER A 237 -0.20 -10.09 -13.71
CA SER A 237 0.42 -11.34 -14.15
C SER A 237 1.61 -11.11 -15.09
N TYR A 238 1.39 -10.36 -16.18
CA TYR A 238 2.45 -10.12 -17.16
C TYR A 238 3.45 -9.06 -16.71
N VAL A 239 3.03 -8.09 -15.88
CA VAL A 239 3.97 -7.13 -15.28
C VAL A 239 4.92 -7.84 -14.32
N TRP A 240 4.43 -8.75 -13.49
CA TRP A 240 5.28 -9.54 -12.60
C TRP A 240 6.22 -10.47 -13.39
N GLU A 241 5.74 -11.10 -14.47
CA GLU A 241 6.60 -11.88 -15.39
C GLU A 241 7.78 -11.04 -15.90
N LEU A 242 7.50 -9.81 -16.36
CA LEU A 242 8.55 -8.89 -16.83
C LEU A 242 9.49 -8.43 -15.72
N ILE A 243 9.00 -8.23 -14.48
CA ILE A 243 9.86 -7.92 -13.33
C ILE A 243 10.82 -9.09 -13.05
N GLN A 244 10.35 -10.33 -13.07
CA GLN A 244 11.20 -11.51 -12.88
C GLN A 244 12.28 -11.61 -13.96
N ILE A 245 11.88 -11.44 -15.23
CA ILE A 245 12.82 -11.47 -16.36
C ILE A 245 13.83 -10.32 -16.23
N GLY A 246 13.38 -9.13 -15.87
CA GLY A 246 14.24 -7.98 -15.62
C GLY A 246 15.31 -8.27 -14.57
N LYS A 247 14.91 -8.80 -13.41
CA LYS A 247 15.82 -9.16 -12.31
C LYS A 247 16.89 -10.17 -12.70
N LYS A 248 16.53 -11.18 -13.50
CA LYS A 248 17.48 -12.17 -14.04
C LYS A 248 18.64 -11.51 -14.80
N TYR A 249 18.39 -10.33 -15.37
CA TYR A 249 19.37 -9.55 -16.14
C TYR A 249 19.72 -8.21 -15.47
N ASN A 250 19.55 -8.09 -14.16
CA ASN A 250 19.84 -6.87 -13.39
C ASN A 250 19.16 -5.61 -13.95
N ALA A 251 17.94 -5.75 -14.48
CA ALA A 251 17.14 -4.65 -15.00
C ALA A 251 16.19 -4.10 -13.93
N ASP A 252 15.93 -2.80 -13.97
CA ASP A 252 14.82 -2.18 -13.26
C ASP A 252 13.63 -2.06 -14.21
N TYR A 253 12.48 -2.56 -13.77
CA TYR A 253 11.21 -2.33 -14.45
C TYR A 253 10.66 -0.97 -14.00
N ASP A 254 10.33 -0.11 -14.96
CA ASP A 254 9.90 1.26 -14.68
C ASP A 254 8.37 1.40 -14.69
N GLY A 255 7.71 0.74 -15.64
CA GLY A 255 6.27 0.82 -15.75
C GLY A 255 5.74 0.37 -17.11
N TRP A 256 4.44 0.51 -17.27
CA TRP A 256 3.73 0.21 -18.50
C TRP A 256 2.76 1.33 -18.87
N GLY A 257 2.37 1.37 -20.14
CA GLY A 257 1.36 2.27 -20.67
C GLY A 257 0.48 1.60 -21.72
N CYS A 258 -0.67 2.19 -21.97
CA CYS A 258 -1.53 1.78 -23.08
C CYS A 258 -2.43 2.93 -23.54
N PRO A 259 -2.91 2.91 -24.80
CA PRO A 259 -4.00 3.77 -25.22
C PRO A 259 -5.33 3.35 -24.57
N ILE A 260 -6.26 4.30 -24.49
CA ILE A 260 -7.65 4.00 -24.12
C ILE A 260 -8.29 3.18 -25.24
N ALA A 261 -8.99 2.10 -24.88
CA ALA A 261 -9.75 1.25 -25.79
C ALA A 261 -11.22 1.22 -25.35
N LYS A 262 -12.16 1.31 -26.30
CA LYS A 262 -13.61 1.40 -26.03
C LYS A 262 -14.37 0.47 -26.96
#